data_AF-A0A1G2FLH1-F1
#
_entry.id   AF-A0A1G2FLH1-F1
#
_cell.length_a   1.000
_cell.length_b   1.000
_cell.length_c   1.000
_cell.angle_alpha   90.00
_cell.angle_beta   90.00
_cell.angle_gamma   90.00
#
_symmetry.space_group_name_H-M   'P 1'
#
loop_
_entity.id
_entity.type
_entity.pdbx_description
1 polymer ?
#
loop_
_entity_poly.entity_id
_entity_poly.type
_entity_poly.pdbx_seq_one_letter_code
_entity_poly.pdbx_strand_id
1 'polypeptide(L)'
;MTKSIEDNLISQLGLDDLPQEKKIELIMKWGNLVQKDIIMRILRELPEKDKKELDELLAEKGENMEDIYKFLENKMPNLDDLVREEIEKFREEIKADAKQLGII
;
A
#
# COMPACT_ATOMS: atom_id res chain seq x y z
N MET A 1 -3.37 -25.44 -10.61
CA MET A 1 -1.92 -25.22 -10.37
C MET A 1 -1.81 -24.27 -9.18
N THR A 2 -1.55 -24.82 -8.01
CA THR A 2 -1.41 -24.11 -6.73
C THR A 2 -0.16 -23.24 -6.78
N LYS A 3 -0.33 -21.92 -6.98
CA LYS A 3 0.74 -20.96 -6.65
C LYS A 3 1.12 -21.22 -5.20
N SER A 4 2.39 -21.54 -4.96
CA SER A 4 2.97 -21.64 -3.62
C SER A 4 2.51 -20.44 -2.80
N ILE A 5 2.11 -20.69 -1.55
CA ILE A 5 1.96 -19.64 -0.56
C ILE A 5 3.33 -18.96 -0.53
N GLU A 6 3.46 -17.82 -1.20
CA GLU A 6 4.54 -16.88 -0.92
C GLU A 6 4.44 -16.65 0.59
N ASP A 7 5.46 -17.06 1.33
CA ASP A 7 5.47 -16.88 2.78
C ASP A 7 5.02 -15.45 3.09
N ASN A 8 4.02 -15.30 3.94
CA ASN A 8 3.51 -13.97 4.26
C ASN A 8 4.64 -13.14 4.93
N LEU A 9 4.55 -11.81 4.88
CA LEU A 9 5.64 -10.94 5.38
C LEU A 9 5.99 -11.22 6.85
N ILE A 10 5.02 -11.64 7.68
CA ILE A 10 5.30 -12.00 9.09
C ILE A 10 6.25 -13.19 9.16
N SER A 11 5.99 -14.24 8.38
CA SER A 11 6.84 -15.43 8.35
C SER A 11 8.20 -15.16 7.73
N GLN A 12 8.27 -14.33 6.69
CA GLN A 12 9.55 -13.91 6.09
C GLN A 12 10.46 -13.15 7.05
N LEU A 13 9.88 -12.47 8.04
CA LEU A 13 10.62 -11.73 9.08
C LEU A 13 10.86 -12.55 10.36
N GLY A 14 10.48 -13.83 10.40
CA GLY A 14 10.63 -14.67 11.59
C GLY A 14 9.74 -14.23 12.77
N LEU A 15 8.64 -13.53 12.50
CA LEU A 15 7.75 -12.97 13.53
C LEU A 15 6.56 -13.89 13.85
N ASP A 16 6.66 -15.17 13.51
CA ASP A 16 5.60 -16.15 13.73
C ASP A 16 5.30 -16.41 15.20
N ASP A 17 6.26 -16.20 16.10
CA ASP A 17 6.08 -16.41 17.55
C ASP A 17 5.41 -15.23 18.25
N LEU A 18 5.13 -14.14 17.55
CA LEU A 18 4.41 -13.00 18.13
C LEU A 18 2.97 -13.40 18.52
N PRO A 19 2.46 -12.88 19.65
CA PRO A 19 1.04 -13.00 19.99
C PRO A 19 0.15 -12.51 18.85
N GLN A 20 -1.00 -13.16 18.65
CA GLN A 20 -1.93 -12.83 17.55
C GLN A 20 -2.31 -11.33 17.51
N GLU A 21 -2.56 -10.74 18.68
CA GLU A 21 -2.87 -9.30 18.79
C GLU A 21 -1.74 -8.42 18.25
N LYS A 22 -0.47 -8.82 18.50
CA LYS A 22 0.70 -8.09 18.00
C LYS A 22 0.87 -8.25 16.49
N LYS A 23 0.57 -9.43 15.94
CA LYS A 23 0.53 -9.63 14.48
C LYS A 23 -0.52 -8.74 13.82
N ILE A 24 -1.72 -8.65 14.40
CA ILE A 24 -2.79 -7.77 13.90
C ILE A 24 -2.36 -6.30 13.95
N GLU A 25 -1.80 -5.85 15.09
CA GLU A 25 -1.28 -4.49 15.24
C GLU A 25 -0.22 -4.15 14.18
N LEU A 26 0.66 -5.10 13.89
CA LEU A 26 1.73 -4.97 12.90
C LEU A 26 1.16 -4.85 11.47
N ILE A 27 0.25 -5.75 11.08
CA ILE A 27 -0.42 -5.73 9.77
C ILE A 27 -1.13 -4.40 9.55
N MET A 28 -1.86 -3.90 10.56
CA MET A 28 -2.55 -2.60 10.47
C MET A 28 -1.56 -1.45 10.27
N LYS A 29 -0.45 -1.43 11.00
CA LYS A 29 0.59 -0.40 10.83
C LYS A 29 1.22 -0.45 9.45
N TRP A 30 1.58 -1.64 8.97
CA TRP A 30 2.14 -1.82 7.64
C TRP A 30 1.17 -1.42 6.53
N GLY A 31 -0.09 -1.82 6.66
CA GLY A 31 -1.16 -1.41 5.73
C GLY A 31 -1.29 0.11 5.64
N ASN A 32 -1.28 0.80 6.78
CA ASN A 32 -1.35 2.26 6.81
C ASN A 32 -0.13 2.94 6.17
N LEU A 33 1.07 2.36 6.36
CA LEU A 33 2.30 2.89 5.77
C LEU A 33 2.28 2.77 4.25
N VAL A 34 2.05 1.56 3.72
CA VAL A 34 2.01 1.35 2.26
C VAL A 34 0.88 2.13 1.61
N GLN A 35 -0.29 2.25 2.27
CA GLN A 35 -1.39 3.07 1.77
C GLN A 35 -1.00 4.55 1.66
N LYS A 36 -0.29 5.08 2.65
CA LYS A 36 0.20 6.47 2.62
C LYS A 36 1.17 6.68 1.46
N ASP A 37 2.08 5.75 1.22
CA ASP A 37 3.06 5.86 0.14
C ASP A 37 2.41 5.79 -1.24
N ILE A 38 1.43 4.90 -1.41
CA ILE A 38 0.57 4.83 -2.61
C ILE A 38 -0.11 6.18 -2.86
N ILE A 39 -0.78 6.75 -1.85
CA ILE A 39 -1.47 8.05 -1.98
C ILE A 39 -0.47 9.15 -2.36
N MET A 40 0.69 9.20 -1.70
CA MET A 40 1.72 10.19 -1.99
C MET A 40 2.27 10.07 -3.41
N ARG A 41 2.38 8.85 -3.94
CA ARG A 41 2.83 8.62 -5.32
C ARG A 41 1.76 8.99 -6.34
N ILE A 42 0.50 8.62 -6.08
CA ILE A 42 -0.66 9.06 -6.88
C ILE A 42 -0.67 10.59 -6.97
N LEU A 43 -0.61 11.30 -5.84
CA LEU A 43 -0.60 12.76 -5.82
C LEU A 43 0.63 13.40 -6.49
N ARG A 44 1.72 12.67 -6.66
CA ARG A 44 2.93 13.15 -7.36
C ARG A 44 2.83 12.96 -8.87
N GLU A 45 2.29 11.83 -9.30
CA GLU A 45 2.20 11.45 -10.72
C GLU A 45 0.94 12.00 -11.40
N LEU A 46 -0.11 12.26 -10.62
CA LEU A 46 -1.34 12.85 -11.13
C LEU A 46 -1.08 14.28 -11.64
N PRO A 47 -1.50 14.64 -12.86
CA PRO A 47 -1.36 16.00 -13.37
C PRO A 47 -2.09 17.02 -12.49
N GLU A 48 -1.59 18.25 -12.41
CA GLU A 48 -2.15 19.29 -11.52
C GLU A 48 -3.63 19.59 -11.78
N LYS A 49 -4.07 19.50 -13.03
CA LYS A 49 -5.50 19.63 -13.40
C LYS A 49 -6.35 18.51 -12.77
N ASP A 50 -5.83 17.30 -12.76
CA ASP A 50 -6.55 16.11 -12.32
C ASP A 50 -6.53 16.02 -10.78
N LYS A 51 -5.53 16.62 -10.11
CA LYS A 51 -5.55 16.81 -8.64
C LYS A 51 -6.68 17.71 -8.18
N LYS A 52 -6.96 18.80 -8.90
CA LYS A 52 -8.10 19.66 -8.59
C LYS A 52 -9.44 18.93 -8.75
N GLU A 53 -9.58 18.17 -9.84
CA GLU A 53 -10.75 17.31 -10.05
C GLU A 53 -10.87 16.25 -8.94
N LEU A 54 -9.75 15.69 -8.46
CA LEU A 54 -9.73 14.77 -7.33
C LEU A 54 -10.16 15.46 -6.03
N ASP A 55 -9.67 16.67 -5.73
CA ASP A 55 -10.05 17.44 -4.54
C ASP A 55 -11.55 17.76 -4.53
N GLU A 56 -12.11 18.16 -5.68
CA GLU A 56 -13.55 18.39 -5.86
C GLU A 56 -14.34 17.09 -5.65
N LEU A 57 -13.89 15.98 -6.24
CA LEU A 57 -14.51 14.67 -6.07
C LEU A 57 -14.50 14.22 -4.60
N LEU A 58 -13.39 14.44 -3.89
CA LEU A 58 -13.28 14.13 -2.46
C LEU A 58 -14.20 15.01 -1.61
N ALA A 59 -14.38 16.28 -1.95
CA ALA A 59 -15.28 17.18 -1.24
C ALA A 59 -16.76 16.80 -1.43
N GLU A 60 -17.14 16.35 -2.63
CA GLU A 60 -18.52 15.97 -2.94
C GLU A 60 -18.88 14.54 -2.55
N LYS A 61 -17.92 13.62 -2.69
CA LYS A 61 -18.14 12.16 -2.64
C LYS A 61 -17.06 11.41 -1.87
N GLY A 62 -16.40 12.05 -0.89
CA GLY A 62 -15.31 11.45 -0.11
C GLY A 62 -15.65 10.10 0.56
N GLU A 63 -16.92 9.81 0.79
CA GLU A 63 -17.38 8.52 1.33
C GLU A 63 -17.52 7.40 0.27
N ASN A 64 -17.59 7.76 -1.01
CA ASN A 64 -17.71 6.81 -2.12
C ASN A 64 -16.34 6.47 -2.72
N MET A 65 -15.65 5.53 -2.07
CA MET A 65 -14.33 5.04 -2.50
C MET A 65 -14.34 4.41 -3.90
N GLU A 66 -15.47 3.87 -4.36
CA GLU A 66 -15.58 3.28 -5.70
C GLU A 66 -15.51 4.36 -6.78
N ASP A 67 -16.17 5.50 -6.58
CA ASP A 67 -16.12 6.63 -7.51
C ASP A 67 -14.70 7.24 -7.55
N ILE A 68 -14.04 7.34 -6.40
CA ILE A 68 -12.64 7.82 -6.30
C ILE A 68 -11.69 6.86 -7.04
N TYR A 69 -11.83 5.56 -6.84
CA TYR A 69 -11.00 4.57 -7.51
C TYR A 69 -11.20 4.58 -9.03
N LYS A 70 -12.45 4.62 -9.50
CA LYS A 70 -12.76 4.76 -10.94
C LYS A 70 -12.17 6.02 -11.54
N PHE A 71 -12.22 7.14 -10.83
CA PHE A 71 -11.59 8.37 -11.29
C PHE A 71 -10.07 8.18 -11.47
N LEU A 72 -9.40 7.62 -10.46
CA LEU A 72 -7.96 7.38 -10.51
C LEU A 72 -7.58 6.39 -11.62
N GLU A 73 -8.32 5.30 -11.80
CA GLU A 73 -8.08 4.31 -12.86
C GLU A 73 -8.20 4.94 -14.26
N ASN A 74 -9.19 5.82 -14.45
CA ASN A 74 -9.37 6.55 -15.71
C ASN A 74 -8.25 7.57 -15.99
N LYS A 75 -7.72 8.24 -14.96
CA LYS A 75 -6.67 9.25 -15.10
C LYS A 75 -5.26 8.66 -15.11
N MET A 76 -5.08 7.50 -14.49
CA MET A 76 -3.83 6.78 -14.34
C MET A 76 -4.00 5.34 -14.81
N PRO A 77 -3.85 5.05 -16.13
CA PRO A 77 -3.98 3.69 -16.65
C PRO A 77 -3.00 2.68 -16.04
N ASN A 78 -1.92 3.16 -15.43
CA ASN A 78 -0.92 2.37 -14.71
C ASN A 78 -1.17 2.29 -13.19
N LEU A 79 -2.36 2.66 -12.70
CA LEU A 79 -2.66 2.71 -11.26
C LEU A 79 -2.38 1.37 -10.57
N ASP A 80 -2.83 0.26 -11.14
CA ASP A 80 -2.62 -1.07 -10.55
C ASP A 80 -1.14 -1.47 -10.51
N ASP A 81 -0.38 -1.13 -11.56
CA ASP A 81 1.06 -1.37 -11.60
C ASP A 81 1.77 -0.52 -10.53
N LEU A 82 1.39 0.75 -10.38
CA LEU A 82 1.91 1.66 -9.34
C LEU A 82 1.62 1.11 -7.94
N VAL A 83 0.40 0.65 -7.68
CA VAL A 83 0.02 0.05 -6.39
C VAL A 83 0.87 -1.18 -6.12
N ARG A 84 1.03 -2.08 -7.11
CA ARG A 84 1.87 -3.26 -6.97
C ARG A 84 3.32 -2.88 -6.68
N GLU A 85 3.87 -1.90 -7.39
CA GLU A 85 5.24 -1.41 -7.18
C GLU A 85 5.45 -0.85 -5.78
N GLU A 86 4.53 -0.03 -5.25
CA GLU A 86 4.66 0.47 -3.87
C GLU A 86 4.53 -0.64 -2.83
N ILE A 87 3.69 -1.67 -3.07
CA ILE A 87 3.61 -2.83 -2.18
C ILE A 87 4.92 -3.62 -2.17
N GLU A 88 5.51 -3.88 -3.33
CA GLU A 88 6.79 -4.60 -3.42
C GLU A 88 7.94 -3.79 -2.82
N LYS A 89 8.01 -2.49 -3.13
CA LYS A 89 8.98 -1.57 -2.54
C LYS A 89 8.87 -1.55 -1.02
N PHE A 90 7.66 -1.43 -0.47
CA PHE A 90 7.43 -1.48 0.97
C PHE A 90 7.89 -2.81 1.59
N ARG A 91 7.61 -3.95 0.94
CA ARG A 91 8.09 -5.27 1.42
C ARG A 91 9.60 -5.32 1.51
N GLU A 92 10.29 -4.81 0.49
CA GLU A 92 11.76 -4.79 0.47
C GLU A 92 12.35 -3.81 1.49
N GLU A 93 11.73 -2.65 1.70
CA GLU A 93 12.13 -1.70 2.74
C GLU A 93 12.01 -2.32 4.15
N ILE A 94 10.89 -2.97 4.46
CA ILE A 94 10.70 -3.62 5.75
C ILE A 94 11.72 -4.75 5.97
N LYS A 95 12.02 -5.55 4.95
CA LYS A 95 13.08 -6.58 5.05
C LYS A 95 14.46 -5.97 5.26
N ALA A 96 14.76 -4.88 4.58
CA ALA A 96 16.03 -4.16 4.73
C ALA A 96 16.17 -3.62 6.17
N ASP A 97 15.12 -3.01 6.71
CA ASP A 97 15.08 -2.51 8.08
C ASP A 97 15.22 -3.65 9.10
N ALA A 98 14.49 -4.75 8.90
CA ALA A 98 14.59 -5.93 9.76
C ALA A 98 16.02 -6.51 9.80
N LYS A 99 16.69 -6.55 8.64
CA LYS A 99 18.09 -6.97 8.53
C LYS A 99 19.04 -6.02 9.25
N GLN A 100 18.83 -4.71 9.16
CA GLN A 100 19.64 -3.72 9.87
C GLN A 100 19.48 -3.83 11.40
N LEU A 101 18.28 -4.20 11.86
CA LEU A 101 17.97 -4.40 13.26
C LEU A 101 18.37 -5.78 13.80
N GLY A 102 18.87 -6.69 12.95
CA GLY A 102 19.27 -8.05 13.33
C GLY A 102 18.09 -8.96 13.67
N ILE A 103 16.91 -8.67 13.13
CA ILE A 103 15.72 -9.52 13.25
C ILE A 103 15.85 -10.72 12.29
N ILE A 104 16.42 -10.49 11.11
CA ILE A 104 16.76 -11.49 10.08
C ILE A 104 18.16 -11.27 9.50
#